data_AF-A0A8J8FLH5-F1
#
_entry.id   AF-A0A8J8FLH5-F1
#
_cell.length_a   1.000
_cell.length_b   1.000
_cell.length_c   1.000
_cell.angle_alpha   90.00
_cell.angle_beta   90.00
_cell.angle_gamma   90.00
#
_symmetry.space_group_name_H-M   'P 1'
#
loop_
_entity.id
_entity.type
_entity.pdbx_description
1 polymer ?
#
loop_
_entity_poly.entity_id
_entity_poly.type
_entity_poly.pdbx_seq_one_letter_code
_entity_poly.pdbx_strand_id
1 'polypeptide(L)'
;VMCQEIGHAFGLGHQDEGFNNGNLNTCMDYINDPDSNQHPNSHDYSMLESIYNHLESADSGGGDCNPRNPNCRPNANIPSFVSDMEFQGPGPDPQWGNLVQRSMDGHQEVYVLDLGRGNKVITHVTWVESRNRSHHD
;
A
#
# COMPACT_ATOMS: atom_id res chain seq x y z
N VAL A 1 -4.84 16.67 -4.26
CA VAL A 1 -4.53 16.27 -2.87
C VAL A 1 -4.87 14.82 -2.57
N MET A 2 -6.12 14.36 -2.55
CA MET A 2 -6.40 12.95 -2.17
C MET A 2 -5.60 11.90 -2.98
N CYS A 3 -5.46 12.09 -4.30
CA CYS A 3 -4.63 11.20 -5.13
C CYS A 3 -3.14 11.22 -4.73
N GLN A 4 -2.59 12.36 -4.31
CA GLN A 4 -1.20 12.49 -3.82
C GLN A 4 -1.01 11.67 -2.55
N GLU A 5 -1.88 11.86 -1.58
CA GLU A 5 -1.78 11.18 -0.28
C GLU A 5 -1.93 9.66 -0.43
N ILE A 6 -2.81 9.21 -1.34
CA ILE A 6 -2.90 7.79 -1.70
C ILE A 6 -1.59 7.33 -2.35
N GLY A 7 -1.04 8.08 -3.31
CA GLY A 7 0.24 7.76 -3.93
C GLY A 7 1.37 7.63 -2.90
N HIS A 8 1.48 8.57 -1.96
CA HIS A 8 2.43 8.52 -0.85
C HIS A 8 2.24 7.29 0.04
N ALA A 9 0.99 6.90 0.33
CA ALA A 9 0.70 5.67 1.08
C ALA A 9 1.19 4.40 0.36
N PHE A 10 1.21 4.42 -0.96
CA PHE A 10 1.80 3.37 -1.81
C PHE A 10 3.30 3.57 -2.10
N GLY A 11 3.96 4.50 -1.42
CA GLY A 11 5.40 4.73 -1.53
C GLY A 11 5.85 5.59 -2.72
N LEU A 12 4.93 6.27 -3.41
CA LEU A 12 5.28 7.22 -4.47
C LEU A 12 5.76 8.55 -3.89
N GLY A 13 6.84 9.10 -4.44
CA GLY A 13 7.26 10.48 -4.22
C GLY A 13 6.62 11.43 -5.23
N HIS A 14 6.90 12.73 -5.08
CA HIS A 14 6.56 13.68 -6.13
C HIS A 14 7.44 13.48 -7.38
N GLN A 15 6.86 13.71 -8.56
CA GLN A 15 7.65 13.80 -9.80
C GLN A 15 8.36 15.14 -9.93
N ASP A 16 7.72 16.22 -9.45
CA ASP A 16 8.27 17.56 -9.38
C ASP A 16 7.75 18.26 -8.10
N GLU A 17 8.63 19.02 -7.44
CA GLU A 17 8.33 19.79 -6.22
C GLU A 17 8.41 21.30 -6.43
N GLY A 18 8.82 21.73 -7.63
CA GLY A 18 8.88 23.10 -8.06
C GLY A 18 7.49 23.61 -8.41
N PHE A 19 6.87 24.31 -7.47
CA PHE A 19 5.50 24.85 -7.58
C PHE A 19 5.19 25.68 -8.85
N ASN A 20 6.21 26.21 -9.52
CA ASN A 20 6.10 27.02 -10.73
C ASN A 20 6.64 26.32 -12.00
N ASN A 21 7.03 25.05 -11.91
CA ASN A 21 7.46 24.25 -13.04
C ASN A 21 6.26 23.86 -13.92
N GLY A 22 6.55 23.36 -15.12
CA GLY A 22 5.52 22.98 -16.08
C GLY A 22 4.74 21.75 -15.58
N ASN A 23 3.43 21.78 -15.80
CA ASN A 23 2.53 20.72 -15.37
C ASN A 23 2.83 19.38 -16.05
N LEU A 24 3.08 18.34 -15.25
CA LEU A 24 3.38 16.98 -15.71
C LEU A 24 2.13 16.10 -15.92
N ASN A 25 0.93 16.64 -15.69
CA ASN A 25 -0.37 15.96 -15.83
C ASN A 25 -0.43 14.64 -15.04
N THR A 26 0.09 14.68 -13.82
CA THR A 26 0.10 13.57 -12.87
C THR A 26 -0.38 14.08 -11.53
N CYS A 27 -1.13 13.24 -10.83
CA CYS A 27 -1.49 13.56 -9.47
C CYS A 27 -0.30 13.60 -8.52
N MET A 28 0.88 13.06 -8.85
CA MET A 28 2.09 13.16 -8.02
C MET A 28 2.94 14.41 -8.31
N ASP A 29 2.39 15.44 -8.94
CA ASP A 29 3.06 16.73 -9.19
C ASP A 29 2.63 17.77 -8.14
N TYR A 30 3.60 18.51 -7.58
CA TYR A 30 3.36 19.55 -6.58
C TYR A 30 3.37 20.94 -7.22
N ILE A 31 2.25 21.29 -7.85
CA ILE A 31 2.07 22.50 -8.68
C ILE A 31 0.95 23.42 -8.19
N ASN A 32 0.95 24.66 -8.69
CA ASN A 32 -0.03 25.69 -8.36
C ASN A 32 -1.44 25.51 -8.97
N ASP A 33 -1.54 24.81 -10.09
CA ASP A 33 -2.80 24.51 -10.79
C ASP A 33 -2.97 22.99 -10.95
N PRO A 34 -3.67 22.33 -10.02
CA PRO A 34 -3.81 20.89 -10.02
C PRO A 34 -5.01 20.39 -10.85
N ASP A 35 -5.69 21.24 -11.63
CA ASP A 35 -6.95 20.85 -12.29
C ASP A 35 -6.80 19.66 -13.24
N SER A 36 -5.66 19.50 -13.91
CA SER A 36 -5.35 18.31 -14.74
C SER A 36 -4.59 17.20 -14.00
N ASN A 37 -4.27 17.39 -12.71
CA ASN A 37 -3.44 16.50 -11.89
C ASN A 37 -4.30 15.65 -10.95
N GLN A 38 -5.44 15.16 -11.46
CA GLN A 38 -6.41 14.43 -10.65
C GLN A 38 -6.21 12.92 -10.67
N HIS A 39 -5.33 12.41 -11.54
CA HIS A 39 -5.09 10.99 -11.73
C HIS A 39 -3.60 10.67 -11.95
N PRO A 40 -3.15 9.44 -11.64
CA PRO A 40 -1.79 9.01 -11.93
C PRO A 40 -1.50 9.05 -13.44
N ASN A 41 -0.25 9.31 -13.81
CA ASN A 41 0.25 9.16 -15.17
C ASN A 41 1.01 7.83 -15.34
N SER A 42 1.57 7.60 -16.53
CA SER A 42 2.32 6.38 -16.83
C SER A 42 3.55 6.19 -15.93
N HIS A 43 4.21 7.28 -15.52
CA HIS A 43 5.35 7.20 -14.62
C HIS A 43 4.94 6.71 -13.23
N ASP A 44 3.82 7.19 -12.68
CA ASP A 44 3.33 6.71 -11.38
C ASP A 44 3.03 5.22 -11.40
N TYR A 45 2.36 4.74 -12.46
CA TYR A 45 2.13 3.31 -12.63
C TYR A 45 3.42 2.52 -12.78
N SER A 46 4.42 3.04 -13.50
CA SER A 46 5.73 2.37 -13.61
C SER A 46 6.47 2.31 -12.27
N MET A 47 6.30 3.33 -11.42
CA MET A 47 6.89 3.34 -10.08
C MET A 47 6.17 2.34 -9.18
N LEU A 48 4.83 2.30 -9.20
CA LEU A 48 4.05 1.25 -8.52
C LEU A 48 4.43 -0.15 -9.01
N GLU A 49 4.66 -0.31 -10.31
CA GLU A 49 5.18 -1.55 -10.88
C GLU A 49 6.58 -1.86 -10.31
N SER A 50 7.49 -0.90 -10.25
CA SER A 50 8.81 -1.14 -9.65
C SER A 50 8.77 -1.50 -8.15
N ILE A 51 7.80 -0.96 -7.41
CA ILE A 51 7.63 -1.18 -5.96
C ILE A 51 6.89 -2.50 -5.69
N TYR A 52 5.87 -2.84 -6.49
CA TYR A 52 4.95 -3.94 -6.19
C TYR A 52 4.92 -5.05 -7.24
N ASN A 53 5.33 -4.78 -8.48
CA ASN A 53 5.62 -5.82 -9.47
C ASN A 53 7.03 -6.36 -9.25
N HIS A 54 7.25 -6.82 -8.03
CA HIS A 54 8.12 -7.95 -7.85
C HIS A 54 7.41 -9.10 -8.56
N LEU A 55 7.72 -9.27 -9.86
CA LEU A 55 7.72 -10.59 -10.46
C LEU A 55 8.69 -11.38 -9.61
N GLU A 56 8.17 -11.90 -8.51
CA GLU A 56 8.59 -13.20 -8.11
C GLU A 56 8.41 -14.07 -9.38
N SER A 57 9.52 -14.30 -10.11
CA SER A 57 9.97 -15.69 -10.13
C SER A 57 9.77 -16.11 -8.70
N ALA A 58 8.79 -16.97 -8.44
CA ALA A 58 8.60 -17.57 -7.14
C ALA A 58 9.95 -18.20 -6.76
N ASP A 59 10.85 -17.37 -6.25
CA ASP A 59 12.02 -17.70 -5.48
C ASP A 59 11.53 -17.71 -4.02
N SER A 60 10.34 -18.30 -3.84
CA SER A 60 10.32 -19.59 -3.16
C SER A 60 11.66 -20.27 -3.40
N GLY A 61 12.59 -20.20 -2.44
CA GLY A 61 13.81 -21.00 -2.47
C GLY A 61 13.46 -22.49 -2.59
N GLY A 62 13.17 -22.93 -3.82
CA GLY A 62 12.16 -23.94 -4.10
C GLY A 62 11.98 -24.10 -5.60
N GLY A 63 13.09 -24.37 -6.29
CA GLY A 63 13.25 -24.89 -7.64
C GLY A 63 12.06 -24.85 -8.60
N ASP A 64 12.18 -24.03 -9.63
CA ASP A 64 11.78 -24.29 -11.03
C ASP A 64 10.60 -25.29 -11.19
N CYS A 65 9.41 -24.97 -10.63
CA CYS A 65 8.25 -25.84 -10.78
C CYS A 65 7.33 -25.36 -11.90
N ASN A 66 7.10 -26.24 -12.87
CA ASN A 66 6.22 -26.00 -14.00
C ASN A 66 4.75 -25.94 -13.51
N PRO A 67 4.00 -24.85 -13.77
CA PRO A 67 2.61 -24.68 -13.31
C PRO A 67 1.62 -25.69 -13.92
N ARG A 68 2.03 -26.48 -14.92
CA ARG A 68 1.23 -27.60 -15.48
C ARG A 68 1.39 -28.91 -14.71
N ASN A 69 2.27 -28.97 -13.71
CA ASN A 69 2.43 -30.15 -12.87
C ASN A 69 1.39 -30.09 -11.73
N PRO A 70 0.46 -31.06 -11.60
CA PRO A 70 -0.54 -31.08 -10.53
C PRO A 70 0.05 -31.22 -9.12
N ASN A 71 1.35 -31.53 -9.00
CA ASN A 71 2.09 -31.55 -7.74
C ASN A 71 2.88 -30.26 -7.46
N CYS A 72 2.89 -29.28 -8.39
CA CYS A 72 3.47 -27.96 -8.14
C CYS A 72 2.51 -27.20 -7.21
N ARG A 73 2.98 -26.95 -5.99
CA ARG A 73 2.28 -26.16 -4.99
C ARG A 73 2.96 -24.79 -4.95
N PRO A 74 2.52 -23.82 -5.77
CA PRO A 74 3.16 -22.49 -5.82
C PRO A 74 3.09 -21.73 -4.49
N ASN A 75 2.25 -22.21 -3.55
CA ASN A 75 2.06 -21.67 -2.21
C ASN A 75 2.61 -22.57 -1.08
N ALA A 76 3.50 -23.53 -1.37
CA ALA A 76 4.01 -24.44 -0.34
C ALA A 76 4.77 -23.74 0.81
N ASN A 77 5.24 -22.51 0.60
CA ASN A 77 6.04 -21.76 1.56
C ASN A 77 5.31 -20.58 2.23
N ILE A 78 4.05 -20.30 1.87
CA ILE A 78 3.24 -19.34 2.63
C ILE A 78 2.76 -20.08 3.89
N PRO A 79 3.18 -19.67 5.10
CA PRO A 79 2.74 -20.35 6.31
C PRO A 79 1.20 -20.36 6.40
N SER A 80 0.58 -21.45 6.84
CA SER A 80 -0.89 -21.56 6.85
C SER A 80 -1.61 -20.38 7.54
N PHE A 81 -0.97 -19.78 8.55
CA PHE A 81 -1.54 -18.64 9.27
C PHE A 81 -1.85 -17.43 8.38
N VAL A 82 -1.08 -17.14 7.32
CA VAL A 82 -1.32 -15.96 6.47
C VAL A 82 -2.53 -16.14 5.55
N SER A 83 -2.92 -17.40 5.28
CA SER A 83 -4.11 -17.72 4.48
C SER A 83 -5.41 -17.57 5.26
N ASP A 84 -5.35 -17.60 6.60
CA ASP A 84 -6.50 -17.54 7.50
C ASP A 84 -6.70 -16.14 8.13
N MET A 85 -5.90 -15.14 7.74
CA MET A 85 -6.02 -13.78 8.29
C MET A 85 -7.19 -13.01 7.69
N GLU A 86 -8.00 -12.43 8.57
CA GLU A 86 -9.09 -11.53 8.26
C GLU A 86 -8.63 -10.07 8.33
N PHE A 87 -8.42 -9.46 7.17
CA PHE A 87 -7.97 -8.07 7.04
C PHE A 87 -9.11 -7.03 7.08
N GLN A 88 -10.34 -7.43 7.43
CA GLN A 88 -11.54 -6.60 7.21
C GLN A 88 -11.78 -5.49 8.22
N GLY A 89 -10.94 -5.31 9.25
CA GLY A 89 -11.08 -4.20 10.18
C GLY A 89 -10.51 -4.50 11.58
N PRO A 90 -10.63 -3.56 12.52
CA PRO A 90 -10.27 -3.78 13.92
C PRO A 90 -11.35 -4.67 14.56
N GLY A 91 -11.41 -5.93 14.13
CA GLY A 91 -12.16 -6.97 14.80
C GLY A 91 -11.53 -7.30 16.17
N PRO A 92 -12.13 -8.20 16.95
CA PRO A 92 -11.63 -8.57 18.28
C PRO A 92 -10.25 -9.27 18.28
N ASP A 93 -9.71 -9.59 17.10
CA ASP A 93 -8.45 -10.33 16.98
C ASP A 93 -7.27 -9.40 16.69
N PRO A 94 -6.12 -9.57 17.38
CA PRO A 94 -4.91 -8.79 17.17
C PRO A 94 -4.15 -9.19 15.89
N GLN A 95 -4.87 -9.49 14.81
CA GLN A 95 -4.28 -9.97 13.55
C GLN A 95 -3.44 -8.91 12.83
N TRP A 96 -3.66 -7.63 13.16
CA TRP A 96 -2.80 -6.54 12.69
C TRP A 96 -1.48 -6.44 13.48
N GLY A 97 -1.43 -7.02 14.69
CA GLY A 97 -0.28 -6.96 15.57
C GLY A 97 -0.20 -5.66 16.37
N ASN A 98 1.02 -5.20 16.66
CA ASN A 98 1.27 -4.03 17.50
C ASN A 98 1.39 -2.76 16.66
N LEU A 99 0.81 -1.66 17.11
CA LEU A 99 1.02 -0.34 16.51
C LEU A 99 2.49 0.06 16.67
N VAL A 100 3.19 0.27 15.56
CA VAL A 100 4.60 0.69 15.55
C VAL A 100 4.80 2.13 15.08
N GLN A 101 3.84 2.66 14.31
CA GLN A 101 3.89 4.04 13.81
C GLN A 101 2.48 4.62 13.72
N ARG A 102 2.35 5.89 14.10
CA ARG A 102 1.15 6.70 13.91
C ARG A 102 1.55 8.09 13.45
N SER A 103 0.89 8.63 12.42
CA SER A 103 1.11 10.01 11.98
C SER A 103 0.61 11.02 13.02
N MET A 104 1.18 12.22 13.02
CA MET A 104 0.81 13.26 13.99
C MET A 104 -0.67 13.67 13.91
N ASP A 105 -1.25 13.59 12.72
CA ASP A 105 -2.66 13.88 12.44
C ASP A 105 -3.60 12.71 12.72
N GLY A 106 -3.07 11.54 13.09
CA GLY A 106 -3.84 10.33 13.40
C GLY A 106 -4.47 9.64 12.18
N HIS A 107 -4.24 10.14 10.97
CA HIS A 107 -4.84 9.57 9.75
C HIS A 107 -4.11 8.35 9.21
N GLN A 108 -2.87 8.11 9.64
CA GLN A 108 -2.07 6.98 9.20
C GLN A 108 -1.55 6.18 10.39
N GLU A 109 -1.67 4.86 10.31
CA GLU A 109 -1.15 3.93 11.30
C GLU A 109 -0.49 2.73 10.61
N VAL A 110 0.58 2.22 11.24
CA VAL A 110 1.27 1.00 10.81
C VAL A 110 1.30 0.03 11.97
N TYR A 111 0.79 -1.18 11.73
CA TYR A 111 0.83 -2.28 12.68
C TYR A 111 1.76 -3.39 12.19
N VAL A 112 2.45 -4.04 13.12
CA VAL A 112 3.34 -5.17 12.85
C VAL A 112 2.99 -6.35 13.73
N LEU A 113 2.65 -7.47 13.09
CA LEU A 113 2.55 -8.78 13.71
C LEU A 113 3.83 -9.57 13.41
N ASP A 114 4.61 -9.85 14.46
CA ASP A 114 5.79 -10.71 14.35
C ASP A 114 5.38 -12.18 14.52
N LEU A 115 5.69 -12.99 13.52
CA LEU A 115 5.34 -14.41 13.46
C LEU A 115 6.55 -15.29 13.80
N GLY A 116 7.68 -14.67 14.14
CA GLY A 116 8.95 -15.31 14.40
C GLY A 116 9.68 -15.72 13.12
N ARG A 117 10.95 -16.10 13.28
CA ARG A 117 11.82 -16.59 12.20
C ARG A 117 11.97 -15.62 11.01
N GLY A 118 11.83 -14.32 11.27
CA GLY A 118 11.92 -13.27 10.25
C GLY A 118 10.62 -12.98 9.50
N ASN A 119 9.55 -13.74 9.75
CA ASN A 119 8.25 -13.50 9.10
C ASN A 119 7.47 -12.43 9.86
N LYS A 120 6.90 -11.47 9.12
CA LYS A 120 6.08 -10.39 9.67
C LYS A 120 4.90 -10.10 8.75
N VAL A 121 3.80 -9.65 9.34
CA VAL A 121 2.69 -9.03 8.62
C VAL A 121 2.71 -7.55 9.00
N ILE A 122 2.69 -6.69 7.98
CA ILE A 122 2.71 -5.24 8.12
C ILE A 122 1.39 -4.71 7.57
N THR A 123 0.60 -4.07 8.42
CA THR A 123 -0.71 -3.52 8.07
C THR A 123 -0.65 -2.00 8.08
N HIS A 124 -0.91 -1.38 6.92
CA HIS A 124 -1.05 0.07 6.77
C HIS A 124 -2.54 0.44 6.84
N VAL A 125 -2.90 1.34 7.74
CA VAL A 125 -4.28 1.80 7.92
C VAL A 125 -4.35 3.30 7.65
N THR A 126 -5.24 3.68 6.73
CA THR A 126 -5.58 5.08 6.46
C THR A 126 -7.00 5.36 6.96
N TRP A 127 -7.12 6.26 7.93
CA TRP A 127 -8.40 6.68 8.47
C TRP A 127 -8.97 7.85 7.69
N VAL A 128 -10.18 7.66 7.15
CA VAL A 128 -10.96 8.74 6.54
C VAL A 128 -11.95 9.26 7.59
N GLU A 129 -11.84 10.52 7.98
CA GLU A 129 -12.87 11.16 8.79
C GLU A 129 -14.19 11.20 8.03
N SER A 130 -15.24 10.63 8.61
CA SER A 130 -16.59 10.95 8.15
C SER A 130 -16.92 12.38 8.60
N ARG A 131 -16.99 13.32 7.66
CA ARG A 131 -17.60 14.63 7.94
C ARG A 131 -19.08 14.42 8.23
N ASN A 132 -19.42 14.22 9.49
CA ASN A 132 -20.79 14.39 9.94
C ASN A 132 -21.10 15.89 9.84
N ARG A 133 -21.65 16.33 8.71
CA ARG A 133 -22.23 17.68 8.56
C ARG A 133 -23.48 17.72 9.43
N SER A 134 -23.32 18.02 10.72
CA SER A 134 -24.42 18.56 11.50
C SER A 134 -24.74 19.95 10.94
N HIS A 135 -25.72 19.99 10.03
CA HIS A 135 -26.49 21.19 9.78
C HIS A 135 -27.14 21.60 11.10
N HIS A 136 -26.59 22.62 11.74
CA HIS A 136 -27.31 23.43 12.70
C HIS A 136 -27.66 24.73 12.00
N ASP A 137 -28.95 24.85 11.66
CA ASP A 137 -29.62 26.13 11.42
C ASP A 137 -29.77 26.91 12.74
#